data_AF-A0A181ZDV4-F1
#
_entry.id   AF-A0A181ZDV4-F1
#
_cell.length_a   1.000
_cell.length_b   1.000
_cell.length_c   1.000
_cell.angle_alpha   90.00
_cell.angle_beta   90.00
_cell.angle_gamma   90.00
#
_symmetry.space_group_name_H-M   'P 1'
#
loop_
_entity.id
_entity.type
_entity.pdbx_description
1 polymer ?
#
loop_
_entity_poly.entity_id
_entity_poly.type
_entity_poly.pdbx_seq_one_letter_code
_entity_poly.pdbx_strand_id
1 'polypeptide(L)' 'MIVAVDDRTWLVKRTAESSPEAIIDRFGGGYRLRRFSLTESRRTAHGVYLGVDLAETAWWRLRDGRR' A
#
# COMPACT_ATOMS: atom_id res chain seq x y z
N MET A 1 -8.23 -1.76 -5.07
CA MET A 1 -9.01 -0.79 -4.29
C MET A 1 -8.27 -0.36 -3.04
N ILE A 2 -8.46 0.90 -2.66
CA ILE A 2 -7.98 1.50 -1.41
C ILE A 2 -9.10 1.51 -0.37
N VAL A 3 -8.78 1.15 0.87
CA VAL A 3 -9.69 1.26 2.03
C VAL A 3 -8.99 2.03 3.14
N ALA A 4 -9.55 3.18 3.53
CA ALA A 4 -9.06 3.91 4.70
C ALA A 4 -9.36 3.13 5.98
N VAL A 5 -8.37 2.97 6.84
CA VAL A 5 -8.56 2.34 8.17
C VAL A 5 -8.45 3.37 9.29
N ASP A 6 -7.72 4.46 9.06
CA ASP A 6 -7.64 5.65 9.91
C ASP A 6 -7.25 6.87 9.04
N ASP A 7 -7.09 8.05 9.65
CA ASP A 7 -6.76 9.31 8.96
C ASP A 7 -5.40 9.33 8.24
N ARG A 8 -4.53 8.35 8.53
CA ARG A 8 -3.15 8.31 8.07
C ARG A 8 -2.78 6.99 7.39
N THR A 9 -3.69 6.02 7.35
CA THR A 9 -3.40 4.66 6.90
C THR A 9 -4.49 4.15 5.97
N TRP A 10 -4.06 3.56 4.88
CA TRP A 10 -4.91 2.92 3.90
C TRP A 10 -4.41 1.52 3.56
N LEU A 11 -5.34 0.60 3.35
CA LEU A 11 -5.07 -0.75 2.89
C LEU A 11 -5.35 -0.86 1.39
N VAL A 12 -4.45 -1.51 0.67
CA VAL A 12 -4.64 -1.85 -0.74
C VAL A 12 -5.08 -3.30 -0.82
N LYS A 13 -6.25 -3.52 -1.44
CA LYS A 13 -6.87 -4.83 -1.62
C LYS A 13 -7.24 -5.06 -3.08
N ARG A 14 -7.28 -6.32 -3.52
CA ARG A 14 -7.75 -6.68 -4.86
C ARG A 14 -9.26 -6.48 -5.01
N THR A 15 -10.03 -6.97 -4.06
CA THR A 15 -11.49 -6.77 -3.93
C THR A 15 -11.86 -6.42 -2.48
N ALA A 16 -13.12 -6.07 -2.20
CA ALA A 16 -13.54 -5.65 -0.86
C ALA A 16 -13.34 -6.76 0.19
N GLU A 17 -13.62 -8.00 -0.23
CA GLU A 17 -13.51 -9.21 0.58
C GLU A 17 -12.08 -9.78 0.62
N SER A 18 -11.19 -9.31 -0.26
CA SER A 18 -9.80 -9.79 -0.30
C SER A 18 -9.02 -9.37 0.95
N SER A 19 -8.05 -10.20 1.32
CA SER A 19 -7.00 -9.82 2.26
C SER A 19 -6.20 -8.63 1.73
N PRO A 20 -5.73 -7.73 2.62
CA PRO A 20 -4.84 -6.64 2.23
C PRO A 20 -3.50 -7.16 1.71
N GLU A 21 -2.99 -6.49 0.69
CA GLU A 21 -1.73 -6.84 0.03
C GLU A 21 -0.64 -5.78 0.23
N ALA A 22 -1.05 -4.53 0.40
CA ALA A 22 -0.16 -3.43 0.72
C ALA A 22 -0.80 -2.47 1.73
N ILE A 23 0.07 -1.70 2.38
CA ILE A 23 -0.27 -0.62 3.29
C ILE A 23 0.29 0.67 2.71
N ILE A 24 -0.51 1.72 2.74
CA ILE A 24 -0.11 3.08 2.45
C ILE A 24 -0.24 3.87 3.74
N ASP A 25 0.79 4.59 4.13
CA ASP A 25 0.77 5.43 5.32
C ASP A 25 1.23 6.84 5.00
N ARG A 26 0.71 7.83 5.72
CA ARG A 26 1.21 9.20 5.67
C ARG A 26 2.68 9.21 6.12
N PHE A 27 3.56 9.75 5.29
CA PHE A 27 4.99 9.82 5.57
C PHE A 27 5.56 11.16 5.09
N GLY A 28 5.91 12.03 6.03
CA GLY A 28 6.23 13.43 5.73
C GLY A 28 5.09 14.10 4.96
N GLY A 29 5.42 14.71 3.81
CA GLY A 29 4.45 15.32 2.90
C GLY A 29 3.80 14.37 1.89
N GLY A 30 4.12 13.08 1.92
CA GLY A 30 3.65 12.09 0.94
C GLY A 30 3.04 10.84 1.57
N TYR A 31 2.99 9.78 0.77
CA TYR A 31 2.35 8.51 1.07
C TYR A 31 3.32 7.36 0.82
N ARG A 32 3.75 6.70 1.88
CA ARG A 32 4.70 5.59 1.82
C ARG A 32 3.98 4.28 1.55
N LEU A 33 4.37 3.59 0.47
CA LEU A 33 3.86 2.27 0.12
C LEU A 33 4.73 1.16 0.71
N ARG A 34 4.08 0.16 1.31
CA ARG A 34 4.74 -1.00 1.92
C ARG A 34 3.95 -2.26 1.62
N ARG A 35 4.61 -3.41 1.50
CA ARG A 35 3.91 -4.70 1.44
C ARG A 35 3.21 -4.99 2.76
N PHE A 36 2.00 -5.52 2.70
CA PHE A 36 1.28 -5.99 3.88
C PHE A 36 1.88 -7.33 4.33
N SER A 37 2.19 -7.44 5.62
CA SER A 37 2.64 -8.69 6.25
C SER A 37 2.06 -8.77 7.66
N LEU A 38 1.54 -9.96 8.02
CA LEU A 38 1.04 -10.25 9.38
C LEU A 38 2.16 -10.70 10.31
N THR A 39 3.25 -11.23 9.76
CA THR A 39 4.30 -11.96 10.50
C THR A 39 5.66 -11.27 10.45
N GLU A 40 5.92 -10.42 9.46
CA GLU A 40 7.19 -9.71 9.35
C GLU A 40 7.14 -8.31 9.95
N SER A 41 8.00 -8.07 10.95
CA SER A 41 8.27 -6.73 11.50
C SER A 41 9.07 -5.85 10.54
N ARG A 42 9.80 -6.42 9.57
CA ARG A 42 10.54 -5.68 8.53
C ARG A 42 9.63 -5.39 7.34
N ARG A 43 8.97 -4.25 7.38
CA ARG A 43 8.15 -3.76 6.28
C ARG A 43 9.06 -3.19 5.18
N THR A 44 9.30 -3.94 4.10
CA THR A 44 10.01 -3.42 2.92
C THR A 44 9.21 -2.26 2.32
N ALA A 45 9.78 -1.06 2.37
CA ALA A 45 9.20 0.10 1.70
C ALA A 45 9.43 -0.02 0.19
N HIS A 46 8.39 0.23 -0.60
CA HIS A 46 8.46 0.21 -2.05
C HIS A 46 8.59 1.60 -2.67
N GLY A 47 8.32 2.66 -1.90
CA GLY A 47 8.48 4.04 -2.32
C GLY A 47 7.63 5.02 -1.51
N VAL A 48 7.78 6.31 -1.81
CA VAL A 48 6.92 7.39 -1.32
C VAL A 48 6.31 8.12 -2.51
N TYR A 49 5.01 8.34 -2.48
CA TYR A 49 4.22 8.89 -3.57
C TYR A 49 3.49 10.16 -3.14
N LEU A 50 3.08 10.98 -4.10
CA LEU A 50 2.39 12.25 -3.85
C LEU A 50 0.88 12.07 -3.57
N GLY A 51 0.32 10.88 -3.82
CA GLY A 51 -1.09 10.57 -3.62
C GLY A 51 -1.32 9.10 -3.26
N VAL A 52 -2.41 8.82 -2.56
CA VAL A 52 -2.81 7.44 -2.20
C VAL A 52 -3.09 6.62 -3.47
N ASP A 53 -3.78 7.22 -4.46
CA ASP A 53 -4.09 6.58 -5.74
C ASP A 53 -2.84 6.26 -6.58
N LEU A 54 -1.82 7.13 -6.49
CA LEU A 54 -0.52 6.88 -7.12
C LEU A 54 0.21 5.71 -6.46
N ALA A 55 0.17 5.63 -5.13
CA ALA A 55 0.74 4.52 -4.39
C ALA A 55 0.01 3.20 -4.69
N GLU A 56 -1.31 3.20 -4.81
CA GLU A 56 -2.07 2.02 -5.24
C GLU A 56 -1.67 1.59 -6.65
N THR A 57 -1.66 2.51 -7.61
CA THR A 57 -1.29 2.22 -8.99
C THR A 57 0.11 1.61 -9.07
N ALA A 58 1.05 2.17 -8.30
CA ALA A 58 2.41 1.65 -8.23
C ALA A 58 2.47 0.23 -7.65
N TRP A 59 1.65 -0.09 -6.65
CA TRP A 59 1.56 -1.46 -6.11
C TRP A 59 1.16 -2.47 -7.19
N TRP A 60 0.12 -2.16 -7.97
CA TRP A 60 -0.36 -3.07 -8.99
C TRP A 60 0.65 -3.27 -10.12
N ARG A 61 1.34 -2.20 -10.54
CA ARG A 61 2.44 -2.30 -11.52
C ARG A 61 3.60 -3.14 -11.01
N LEU A 62 3.99 -2.94 -9.75
CA LEU A 62 5.04 -3.70 -9.09
C LEU A 62 4.68 -5.20 -8.99
N ARG A 63 3.41 -5.52 -8.78
CA ARG A 63 2.93 -6.91 -8.73
C ARG A 63 2.90 -7.54 -10.11
N ASP A 64 2.45 -6.81 -11.12
CA ASP A 64 2.37 -7.28 -12.50
C ASP A 64 3.77 -7.63 -13.05
N GLY A 65 4.75 -6.74 -12.84
CA GLY A 65 6.13 -6.98 -13.28
C GLY A 65 6.91 -8.02 -12.46
N ARG A 66 6.31 -8.61 -11.41
CA ARG A 66 6.90 -9.74 -10.64
C ARG A 66 6.31 -11.10 -11.01
N ARG A 67 5.34 -11.13 -11.91
CA ARG A 67 4.68 -12.36 -12.36
C ARG A 67 5.36 -12.92 -13.60
#